data_AF-A0A819YBD8-F1
#
_entry.id   AF-A0A819YBD8-F1
#
_cell.length_a   1.000
_cell.length_b   1.000
_cell.length_c   1.000
_cell.angle_alpha   90.00
_cell.angle_beta   90.00
_cell.angle_gamma   90.00
#
_symmetry.space_group_name_H-M   'P 1'
#
loop_
_entity.id
_entity.type
_entity.pdbx_description
1 polymer ?
#
loop_
_entity_poly.entity_id
_entity_poly.type
_entity_poly.pdbx_seq_one_letter_code
_entity_poly.pdbx_strand_id
1 'polypeptide(L)'
;LHTHPSSLINQTFIDILLRNNPMINLIRPNSPLPPASSQIFLRQTLSLSFPVYILSSTNQNQLLNHYYHSFFDDPSTLSINISTLEYNTTTEISLWIKRIVEPFAETLIESLVGIKKNVIIKQEIINNLVYCILKNINCPLIHNVTNQSVGNTFKPFDQTSMPFSINTYPISTTPTFPFIKYVLGYFLRDRSYDIQNLTKISCKEHAYNDSFCSYTFVDGYAPSIINEKSFSGYCVRSYLRFVQSISPAFIIENYDLSQTTYPAWTESRWTTISLRLFIIPTRTHEIVTLIIGILLTFISFCVLFFLRYYTKISLFQPSSS
;
A
#
# COMPACT_ATOMS: atom_id res chain seq x y z
N LEU A 1 20.88 11.36 -14.08
CA LEU A 1 19.81 12.04 -14.83
C LEU A 1 19.84 11.57 -16.28
N HIS A 2 18.80 10.87 -16.73
CA HIS A 2 18.58 10.60 -18.16
C HIS A 2 17.66 11.67 -18.74
N THR A 3 17.87 12.02 -20.01
CA THR A 3 17.10 13.05 -20.72
C THR A 3 16.77 12.60 -22.14
N HIS A 4 15.55 12.90 -22.60
CA HIS A 4 15.10 12.53 -23.95
C HIS A 4 13.91 13.40 -24.41
N PRO A 5 13.80 13.76 -25.71
CA PRO A 5 14.86 13.73 -26.72
C PRO A 5 15.90 14.84 -26.47
N SER A 6 17.15 14.65 -26.92
CA SER A 6 18.24 15.60 -26.66
C SER A 6 17.98 17.01 -27.21
N SER A 7 17.17 17.13 -28.26
CA SER A 7 16.82 18.39 -28.92
C SER A 7 15.85 19.28 -28.16
N LEU A 8 15.06 18.74 -27.22
CA LEU A 8 14.05 19.48 -26.44
C LEU A 8 14.47 19.77 -25.00
N ILE A 9 15.71 19.41 -24.66
CA ILE A 9 16.22 19.59 -23.31
C ILE A 9 16.38 21.09 -23.03
N ASN A 10 15.73 21.53 -21.95
CA ASN A 10 15.97 22.85 -21.41
C ASN A 10 17.30 22.83 -20.62
N GLN A 11 18.37 23.29 -21.25
CA GLN A 11 19.69 23.33 -20.60
C GLN A 11 19.70 24.22 -19.36
N THR A 12 18.92 25.30 -19.33
CA THR A 12 18.84 26.17 -18.14
C THR A 12 18.26 25.41 -16.95
N PHE A 13 17.26 24.56 -17.16
CA PHE A 13 16.71 23.70 -16.11
C PHE A 13 17.75 22.71 -15.59
N ILE A 14 18.51 22.06 -16.48
CA ILE A 14 19.57 21.13 -16.08
C ILE A 14 20.66 21.85 -15.30
N ASP A 15 21.10 23.00 -15.77
CA ASP A 15 22.16 23.77 -15.12
C ASP A 15 21.75 24.22 -13.71
N ILE A 16 20.50 24.67 -13.53
CA ILE A 16 19.95 25.02 -12.22
C ILE A 16 19.85 23.78 -11.33
N LEU A 17 19.34 22.66 -11.88
CA LEU A 17 19.19 21.40 -11.15
C LEU A 17 20.54 20.89 -10.62
N LEU A 18 21.56 20.83 -11.48
CA LEU A 18 22.89 20.33 -11.14
C LEU A 18 23.62 21.28 -10.18
N ARG A 19 23.44 22.59 -10.34
CA ARG A 19 23.99 23.60 -9.43
C ARG A 19 23.43 23.45 -8.02
N ASN A 20 22.11 23.24 -7.92
CA ASN A 20 21.42 23.14 -6.64
C ASN A 20 21.53 21.73 -6.02
N ASN A 21 21.78 20.69 -6.83
CA ASN A 21 21.85 19.30 -6.38
C ASN A 21 23.14 18.62 -6.88
N PRO A 22 24.28 18.81 -6.19
CA PRO A 22 25.55 18.23 -6.61
C PRO A 22 25.60 16.70 -6.54
N MET A 23 24.61 16.05 -5.90
CA MET A 23 24.49 14.59 -5.89
C MET A 23 23.94 14.02 -7.20
N ILE A 24 23.35 14.85 -8.06
CA ILE A 24 22.77 14.41 -9.33
C ILE A 24 23.85 14.50 -10.40
N ASN A 25 24.20 13.36 -10.98
CA ASN A 25 25.12 13.29 -12.12
C ASN A 25 24.36 13.11 -13.43
N LEU A 26 24.84 13.75 -14.49
CA LEU A 26 24.34 13.52 -15.85
C LEU A 26 24.82 12.15 -16.34
N ILE A 27 23.92 11.37 -16.93
CA ILE A 27 24.28 10.11 -17.58
C ILE A 27 24.65 10.39 -19.03
N ARG A 28 25.53 9.56 -19.61
CA ARG A 28 26.02 9.74 -20.98
C ARG A 28 24.85 9.93 -21.96
N PRO A 29 24.96 10.91 -22.87
CA PRO A 29 23.99 11.02 -23.96
C PRO A 29 23.98 9.71 -24.77
N ASN A 30 22.80 9.26 -25.19
CA ASN A 30 22.52 8.02 -25.91
C ASN A 30 22.50 6.70 -25.09
N SER A 31 22.46 6.75 -23.75
CA SER A 31 22.06 5.58 -22.96
C SER A 31 20.57 5.25 -23.20
N PRO A 32 20.15 3.97 -23.31
CA PRO A 32 18.74 3.63 -23.34
C PRO A 32 18.04 4.13 -22.07
N LEU A 33 16.80 4.58 -22.20
CA LEU A 33 16.01 5.02 -21.05
C LEU A 33 15.72 3.81 -20.14
N PRO A 34 15.90 3.94 -18.80
CA PRO A 34 15.50 2.89 -17.88
C PRO A 34 13.97 2.70 -17.90
N PRO A 35 13.46 1.53 -17.50
CA PRO A 35 12.02 1.30 -17.36
C PRO A 35 11.38 2.34 -16.43
N ALA A 36 10.49 3.15 -16.99
CA ALA A 36 9.79 4.21 -16.28
C ALA A 36 8.48 4.54 -17.00
N SER A 37 7.49 5.07 -16.27
CA SER A 37 6.18 5.44 -16.84
C SER A 37 6.29 6.40 -18.03
N SER A 38 7.34 7.23 -18.07
CA SER A 38 7.64 8.14 -19.18
C SER A 38 7.80 7.44 -20.53
N GLN A 39 8.21 6.16 -20.57
CA GLN A 39 8.31 5.39 -21.81
C GLN A 39 6.95 5.21 -22.49
N ILE A 40 5.87 5.06 -21.73
CA ILE A 40 4.52 4.96 -22.28
C ILE A 40 4.08 6.31 -22.87
N PHE A 41 4.39 7.43 -22.20
CA PHE A 41 4.13 8.76 -22.74
C PHE A 41 4.91 9.01 -24.03
N LEU A 42 6.19 8.64 -24.08
CA LEU A 42 7.03 8.74 -25.28
C LEU A 42 6.58 7.82 -26.42
N ARG A 43 5.90 6.72 -26.11
CA ARG A 43 5.31 5.82 -27.11
C ARG A 43 4.05 6.41 -27.75
N GLN A 44 3.25 7.14 -26.97
CA GLN A 44 1.97 7.70 -27.42
C GLN A 44 2.11 9.10 -28.02
N THR A 45 3.00 9.91 -27.46
CA THR A 45 3.35 11.22 -28.00
C THR A 45 4.39 11.02 -29.10
N LEU A 46 4.33 11.82 -30.17
CA LEU A 46 5.48 11.89 -31.09
C LEU A 46 6.70 12.28 -30.26
N SER A 47 7.69 11.39 -30.18
CA SER A 47 8.83 11.48 -29.25
C SER A 47 9.64 12.79 -29.34
N LEU A 48 9.35 13.62 -30.34
CA LEU A 48 9.98 14.90 -30.66
C LEU A 48 9.30 16.12 -30.01
N SER A 49 8.18 15.97 -29.28
CA SER A 49 7.46 17.10 -28.64
C SER A 49 7.36 17.05 -27.11
N PHE A 50 7.84 15.96 -26.48
CA PHE A 50 7.68 15.73 -25.04
C PHE A 50 9.04 15.55 -24.35
N PRO A 51 9.58 16.58 -23.66
CA PRO A 51 10.84 16.47 -22.93
C PRO A 51 10.67 15.64 -21.65
N VAL A 52 11.54 14.66 -21.47
CA VAL A 52 11.54 13.74 -20.32
C VAL A 52 12.86 13.84 -19.57
N TYR A 53 12.75 13.95 -18.24
CA TYR A 53 13.87 13.93 -17.29
C TYR A 53 13.65 12.76 -16.32
N ILE A 54 14.61 11.83 -16.23
CA ILE A 54 14.53 10.68 -15.32
C ILE A 54 15.67 10.75 -14.30
N LEU A 55 15.31 10.86 -13.04
CA LEU A 55 16.22 10.71 -11.91
C LEU A 55 16.25 9.23 -11.51
N SER A 56 17.42 8.62 -11.53
CA SER A 56 17.62 7.20 -11.21
C SER A 56 18.86 7.01 -10.35
N SER A 57 18.82 6.00 -9.49
CA SER A 57 19.94 5.52 -8.69
C SER A 57 20.67 4.39 -9.44
N THR A 58 21.22 4.73 -10.60
CA THR A 58 21.98 3.78 -11.42
C THR A 58 23.46 4.14 -11.46
N ASN A 59 24.32 3.13 -11.52
CA ASN A 59 25.73 3.31 -11.79
C ASN A 59 26.08 2.53 -13.06
N GLN A 60 26.64 3.20 -14.07
CA GLN A 60 27.03 2.57 -15.35
C GLN A 60 25.93 1.66 -15.97
N ASN A 61 24.67 2.12 -15.96
CA ASN A 61 23.49 1.37 -16.43
C ASN A 61 23.10 0.13 -15.61
N GLN A 62 23.64 -0.05 -14.41
CA GLN A 62 23.22 -1.08 -13.46
C GLN A 62 22.44 -0.45 -12.29
N LEU A 63 21.40 -1.15 -11.83
CA LEU A 63 20.65 -0.78 -10.64
C LEU A 63 21.54 -0.95 -9.40
N LEU A 64 21.56 0.06 -8.54
CA LEU A 64 22.25 -0.05 -7.24
C LEU A 64 21.51 -0.95 -6.25
N ASN A 65 20.19 -1.13 -6.41
CA ASN A 65 19.41 -2.03 -5.57
C ASN A 65 19.57 -3.48 -6.02
N HIS A 66 20.29 -4.29 -5.23
CA HIS A 66 20.49 -5.72 -5.47
C HIS A 66 19.24 -6.57 -5.23
N TYR A 67 18.25 -6.06 -4.50
CA TYR A 67 17.04 -6.76 -4.11
C TYR A 67 15.79 -6.22 -4.81
N TYR A 68 15.94 -5.56 -5.97
CA TYR A 68 14.84 -4.97 -6.72
C TYR A 68 13.61 -5.89 -6.87
N HIS A 69 12.44 -5.47 -6.33
CA HIS A 69 11.17 -6.23 -6.27
C HIS A 69 11.24 -7.59 -5.54
N SER A 70 12.21 -7.76 -4.64
CA SER A 70 12.36 -8.96 -3.82
C SER A 70 11.78 -8.76 -2.42
N PHE A 71 11.52 -9.87 -1.73
CA PHE A 71 11.20 -9.88 -0.30
C PHE A 71 12.34 -9.29 0.55
N PHE A 72 13.57 -9.34 0.05
CA PHE A 72 14.75 -8.76 0.70
C PHE A 72 14.92 -7.25 0.44
N ASP A 73 14.03 -6.62 -0.34
CA ASP A 73 13.97 -5.16 -0.49
C ASP A 73 13.33 -4.51 0.74
N ASP A 74 13.99 -4.72 1.88
CA ASP A 74 13.50 -4.31 3.19
C ASP A 74 14.28 -3.09 3.72
N PRO A 75 13.84 -2.45 4.81
CA PRO A 75 14.54 -1.30 5.39
C PRO A 75 16.00 -1.55 5.79
N SER A 76 16.43 -2.81 5.97
CA SER A 76 17.82 -3.13 6.32
C SER A 76 18.77 -2.81 5.16
N THR A 77 18.29 -2.87 3.90
CA THR A 77 19.05 -2.46 2.71
C THR A 77 19.42 -0.97 2.74
N LEU A 78 18.66 -0.17 3.50
CA LEU A 78 18.89 1.25 3.73
C LEU A 78 19.65 1.53 5.04
N SER A 79 20.27 0.49 5.63
CA SER A 79 20.96 0.57 6.94
C SER A 79 20.04 1.04 8.07
N ILE A 80 18.74 0.76 7.98
CA ILE A 80 17.76 1.10 9.01
C ILE A 80 17.48 -0.14 9.85
N ASN A 81 17.75 -0.03 11.15
CA ASN A 81 17.29 -1.05 12.09
C ASN A 81 15.82 -0.78 12.46
N ILE A 82 14.91 -1.62 11.93
CA ILE A 82 13.46 -1.51 12.15
C ILE A 82 13.12 -1.61 13.64
N SER A 83 13.82 -2.45 14.40
CA SER A 83 13.55 -2.63 15.84
C SER A 83 13.72 -1.33 16.62
N THR A 84 14.73 -0.54 16.29
CA THR A 84 15.08 0.71 16.98
C THR A 84 14.45 1.96 16.35
N LEU A 85 13.82 1.85 15.18
CA LEU A 85 13.23 3.00 14.51
C LEU A 85 11.99 3.48 15.27
N GLU A 86 12.04 4.63 15.91
CA GLU A 86 10.89 5.24 16.61
C GLU A 86 10.23 6.32 15.75
N TYR A 87 9.01 6.71 16.12
CA TYR A 87 8.30 7.78 15.43
C TYR A 87 9.06 9.09 15.61
N ASN A 88 9.19 9.87 14.54
CA ASN A 88 9.96 11.12 14.49
C ASN A 88 11.50 10.97 14.69
N THR A 89 12.06 9.76 14.64
CA THR A 89 13.52 9.57 14.65
C THR A 89 14.16 10.04 13.34
N THR A 90 15.25 10.80 13.44
CA THR A 90 16.05 11.20 12.27
C THR A 90 17.00 10.08 11.87
N THR A 91 16.94 9.65 10.62
CA THR A 91 17.78 8.61 10.03
C THR A 91 18.65 9.21 8.93
N GLU A 92 19.71 8.51 8.53
CA GLU A 92 20.55 8.96 7.41
C GLU A 92 19.73 9.07 6.12
N ILE A 93 18.80 8.15 5.88
CA ILE A 93 17.90 8.21 4.73
C ILE A 93 16.97 9.42 4.80
N SER A 94 16.44 9.79 5.98
CA SER A 94 15.53 10.94 6.08
C SER A 94 16.27 12.26 5.87
N LEU A 95 17.55 12.35 6.29
CA LEU A 95 18.43 13.48 5.98
C LEU A 95 18.81 13.51 4.49
N TRP A 96 19.04 12.34 3.89
CA TRP A 96 19.35 12.23 2.46
C TRP A 96 18.16 12.65 1.59
N ILE A 97 16.94 12.20 1.90
CA ILE A 97 15.70 12.63 1.23
C ILE A 97 15.58 14.15 1.31
N LYS A 98 15.77 14.74 2.49
CA LYS A 98 15.68 16.19 2.67
C LYS A 98 16.65 16.95 1.77
N ARG A 99 17.92 16.54 1.76
CA ARG A 99 19.00 17.15 0.96
C ARG A 99 18.74 17.13 -0.54
N ILE A 100 17.93 16.19 -1.03
CA ILE A 100 17.56 16.10 -2.44
C ILE A 100 16.26 16.86 -2.73
N VAL A 101 15.25 16.71 -1.87
CA VAL A 101 13.90 17.23 -2.15
C VAL A 101 13.85 18.75 -2.01
N GLU A 102 14.54 19.35 -1.05
CA GLU A 102 14.54 20.81 -0.88
C GLU A 102 15.08 21.53 -2.14
N PRO A 103 16.32 21.29 -2.60
CA PRO A 103 16.84 22.04 -3.75
C PRO A 103 16.17 21.61 -5.06
N PHE A 104 15.64 20.39 -5.14
CA PHE A 104 14.80 19.96 -6.26
C PHE A 104 13.50 20.77 -6.33
N ALA A 105 12.83 20.99 -5.20
CA ALA A 105 11.62 21.82 -5.15
C ALA A 105 11.92 23.28 -5.51
N GLU A 106 13.03 23.85 -5.04
CA GLU A 106 13.47 25.20 -5.44
C GLU A 106 13.66 25.30 -6.95
N THR A 107 14.34 24.32 -7.53
CA THR A 107 14.59 24.23 -8.98
C THR A 107 13.27 24.15 -9.76
N LEU A 108 12.30 23.37 -9.28
CA LEU A 108 10.97 23.28 -9.91
C LEU A 108 10.20 24.61 -9.84
N ILE A 109 10.22 25.29 -8.70
CA ILE A 109 9.53 26.59 -8.55
C ILE A 109 10.19 27.65 -9.43
N GLU A 110 11.53 27.71 -9.45
CA GLU A 110 12.27 28.66 -10.28
C GLU A 110 12.02 28.40 -11.77
N SER A 111 12.03 27.14 -12.22
CA SER A 111 11.86 26.80 -13.63
C SER A 111 10.43 26.89 -14.15
N LEU A 112 9.43 26.52 -13.35
CA LEU A 112 8.02 26.50 -13.78
C LEU A 112 7.29 27.81 -13.51
N VAL A 113 7.63 28.48 -12.40
CA VAL A 113 6.94 29.71 -11.96
C VAL A 113 7.80 30.95 -12.21
N GLY A 114 9.12 30.81 -12.38
CA GLY A 114 10.04 31.94 -12.53
C GLY A 114 10.37 32.62 -11.20
N ILE A 115 10.05 31.99 -10.06
CA ILE A 115 10.24 32.59 -8.73
C ILE A 115 11.34 31.83 -8.00
N LYS A 116 12.39 32.55 -7.61
CA LYS A 116 13.40 32.00 -6.71
C LYS A 116 12.89 32.06 -5.27
N LYS A 117 12.60 30.90 -4.69
CA LYS A 117 12.10 30.76 -3.32
C LYS A 117 12.91 29.72 -2.58
N ASN A 118 13.36 30.08 -1.38
CA ASN A 118 13.99 29.12 -0.46
C ASN A 118 12.93 28.15 0.08
N VAL A 119 13.13 26.85 -0.11
CA VAL A 119 12.21 25.81 0.34
C VAL A 119 12.81 25.08 1.53
N ILE A 120 12.15 25.23 2.69
CA ILE A 120 12.55 24.55 3.93
C ILE A 120 11.46 23.55 4.32
N ILE A 121 11.82 22.27 4.34
CA ILE A 121 10.99 21.15 4.77
C ILE A 121 11.35 20.79 6.21
N LYS A 122 10.34 20.75 7.09
CA LYS A 122 10.54 20.32 8.47
C LYS A 122 10.99 18.85 8.49
N GLN A 123 12.09 18.56 9.18
CA GLN A 123 12.66 17.21 9.25
C GLN A 123 11.66 16.17 9.78
N GLU A 124 10.84 16.57 10.74
CA GLU A 124 9.77 15.75 11.33
C GLU A 124 8.81 15.18 10.28
N ILE A 125 8.48 15.94 9.23
CA ILE A 125 7.58 15.45 8.17
C ILE A 125 8.19 14.23 7.48
N ILE A 126 9.50 14.31 7.16
CA ILE A 126 10.21 13.24 6.47
C ILE A 126 10.41 12.05 7.41
N ASN A 127 10.78 12.29 8.68
CA ASN A 127 10.93 11.24 9.68
C ASN A 127 9.63 10.47 9.88
N ASN A 128 8.50 11.19 10.00
CA ASN A 128 7.19 10.58 10.18
C ASN A 128 6.79 9.75 8.95
N LEU A 129 7.01 10.25 7.74
CA LEU A 129 6.75 9.51 6.50
C LEU A 129 7.61 8.25 6.40
N VAL A 130 8.92 8.36 6.68
CA VAL A 130 9.85 7.23 6.67
C VAL A 130 9.42 6.16 7.68
N TYR A 131 9.08 6.54 8.91
CA TYR A 131 8.55 5.62 9.91
C TYR A 131 7.27 4.92 9.44
N CYS A 132 6.30 5.69 8.94
CA CYS A 132 5.01 5.15 8.51
C CYS A 132 5.15 4.16 7.36
N ILE A 133 6.02 4.46 6.39
CA ILE A 133 6.20 3.64 5.19
C ILE A 133 7.04 2.40 5.50
N LEU A 134 8.12 2.55 6.27
CA LEU A 134 9.11 1.48 6.44
C LEU A 134 8.86 0.59 7.66
N LYS A 135 8.12 1.04 8.68
CA LYS A 135 7.92 0.27 9.92
C LYS A 135 6.47 0.03 10.29
N ASN A 136 5.64 1.07 10.32
CA ASN A 136 4.27 0.93 10.79
C ASN A 136 3.32 1.85 10.04
N ILE A 137 2.54 1.32 9.11
CA ILE A 137 1.53 2.10 8.39
C ILE A 137 0.38 2.57 9.29
N ASN A 138 0.13 1.88 10.42
CA ASN A 138 -0.75 2.31 11.51
C ASN A 138 -0.08 3.38 12.40
N CYS A 139 0.51 4.40 11.80
CA CYS A 139 1.30 5.42 12.51
C CYS A 139 0.47 6.63 12.99
N PRO A 140 1.00 7.45 13.92
CA PRO A 140 0.34 8.69 14.35
C PRO A 140 -0.01 9.65 13.21
N LEU A 141 0.82 9.71 12.16
CA LEU A 141 0.54 10.57 10.99
C LEU A 141 -0.79 10.21 10.32
N ILE A 142 -1.07 8.93 10.06
CA ILE A 142 -2.31 8.55 9.36
C ILE A 142 -3.54 8.84 10.22
N HIS A 143 -3.47 8.60 11.53
CA HIS A 143 -4.55 8.93 12.46
C HIS A 143 -4.81 10.43 12.53
N ASN A 144 -3.78 11.27 12.36
CA ASN A 144 -3.92 12.73 12.38
C ASN A 144 -4.53 13.32 11.12
N VAL A 145 -4.50 12.60 10.01
CA VAL A 145 -5.00 13.05 8.70
C VAL A 145 -6.26 12.29 8.25
N THR A 146 -6.83 11.50 9.15
CA THR A 146 -8.05 10.71 8.90
C THR A 146 -9.09 10.93 9.99
N ASN A 147 -10.29 10.40 9.77
CA ASN A 147 -11.28 10.24 10.84
C ASN A 147 -11.11 8.87 11.51
N GLN A 148 -11.72 8.68 12.68
CA GLN A 148 -11.61 7.47 13.48
C GLN A 148 -12.03 6.21 12.71
N SER A 149 -13.07 6.30 11.87
CA SER A 149 -13.53 5.16 11.07
C SER A 149 -12.47 4.69 10.10
N VAL A 150 -11.76 5.61 9.46
CA VAL A 150 -10.68 5.31 8.51
C VAL A 150 -9.40 4.93 9.26
N GLY A 151 -9.02 5.64 10.32
CA GLY A 151 -7.87 5.27 11.14
C GLY A 151 -7.97 3.84 11.67
N ASN A 152 -9.17 3.39 12.06
CA ASN A 152 -9.42 2.03 12.49
C ASN A 152 -9.15 0.95 11.41
N THR A 153 -9.22 1.28 10.12
CA THR A 153 -8.90 0.32 9.05
C THR A 153 -7.41 0.00 8.98
N PHE A 154 -6.55 0.82 9.61
CA PHE A 154 -5.11 0.60 9.68
C PHE A 154 -4.69 -0.30 10.86
N LYS A 155 -5.54 -0.51 11.86
CA LYS A 155 -5.23 -1.35 13.04
C LYS A 155 -4.74 -2.77 12.73
N PRO A 156 -5.30 -3.49 11.74
CA PRO A 156 -4.80 -4.82 11.38
C PRO A 156 -3.37 -4.82 10.83
N PHE A 157 -2.85 -3.65 10.44
CA PHE A 157 -1.53 -3.44 9.87
C PHE A 157 -0.54 -2.86 10.88
N ASP A 158 -0.79 -3.05 12.19
CA ASP A 158 0.11 -2.57 13.22
C ASP A 158 1.49 -3.24 13.12
N GLN A 159 2.55 -2.44 13.23
CA GLN A 159 3.94 -2.85 13.03
C GLN A 159 4.23 -3.47 11.65
N THR A 160 3.44 -3.12 10.64
CA THR A 160 3.69 -3.55 9.26
C THR A 160 4.18 -2.38 8.40
N SER A 161 5.22 -2.66 7.60
CA SER A 161 5.66 -1.76 6.54
C SER A 161 4.60 -1.68 5.44
N MET A 162 4.62 -0.59 4.67
CA MET A 162 3.68 -0.40 3.57
C MET A 162 3.87 -1.47 2.48
N PRO A 163 2.83 -2.25 2.13
CA PRO A 163 2.89 -3.16 1.01
C PRO A 163 2.70 -2.40 -0.31
N PHE A 164 3.73 -2.35 -1.17
CA PHE A 164 3.63 -1.70 -2.48
C PHE A 164 3.07 -2.62 -3.59
N SER A 165 2.27 -3.63 -3.23
CA SER A 165 1.64 -4.53 -4.20
C SER A 165 0.35 -3.96 -4.79
N ILE A 166 0.12 -4.23 -6.07
CA ILE A 166 -1.16 -3.96 -6.74
C ILE A 166 -2.03 -5.19 -6.55
N ASN A 167 -3.10 -5.07 -5.76
CA ASN A 167 -4.00 -6.19 -5.47
C ASN A 167 -5.28 -6.08 -6.30
N THR A 168 -5.84 -7.23 -6.68
CA THR A 168 -7.12 -7.29 -7.42
C THR A 168 -8.35 -7.22 -6.51
N TYR A 169 -8.17 -7.39 -5.20
CA TYR A 169 -9.21 -7.22 -4.19
C TYR A 169 -9.59 -5.74 -4.00
N PRO A 170 -10.83 -5.43 -3.55
CA PRO A 170 -11.31 -4.06 -3.50
C PRO A 170 -10.35 -3.15 -2.75
N ILE A 171 -10.19 -1.92 -3.26
CA ILE A 171 -9.28 -0.86 -2.80
C ILE A 171 -9.34 -0.64 -1.27
N SER A 172 -10.46 -1.01 -0.63
CA SER A 172 -10.68 -0.97 0.81
C SER A 172 -9.88 -1.97 1.65
N THR A 173 -9.30 -3.03 1.06
CA THR A 173 -8.51 -4.02 1.82
C THR A 173 -7.00 -3.80 1.74
N THR A 174 -6.54 -2.90 0.86
CA THR A 174 -5.12 -2.50 0.80
C THR A 174 -4.90 -1.17 1.51
N PRO A 175 -3.98 -1.07 2.47
CA PRO A 175 -3.78 0.16 3.23
C PRO A 175 -3.07 1.25 2.43
N THR A 176 -2.39 0.88 1.33
CA THR A 176 -1.52 1.75 0.52
C THR A 176 -2.28 2.89 -0.16
N PHE A 177 -3.34 2.59 -0.90
CA PHE A 177 -4.11 3.63 -1.59
C PHE A 177 -4.79 4.60 -0.60
N PRO A 178 -5.52 4.15 0.44
CA PRO A 178 -6.03 5.02 1.48
C PRO A 178 -4.93 5.87 2.12
N PHE A 179 -3.78 5.28 2.49
CA PHE A 179 -2.68 6.02 3.09
C PHE A 179 -2.22 7.17 2.19
N ILE A 180 -1.91 6.88 0.92
CA ILE A 180 -1.48 7.90 -0.05
C ILE A 180 -2.56 8.96 -0.23
N LYS A 181 -3.83 8.56 -0.36
CA LYS A 181 -4.96 9.49 -0.52
C LYS A 181 -5.03 10.50 0.62
N TYR A 182 -5.01 10.06 1.87
CA TYR A 182 -5.20 10.94 3.02
C TYR A 182 -3.96 11.77 3.32
N VAL A 183 -2.77 11.16 3.24
CA VAL A 183 -1.49 11.86 3.48
C VAL A 183 -1.23 12.91 2.42
N LEU A 184 -1.40 12.57 1.13
CA LEU A 184 -1.24 13.54 0.05
C LEU A 184 -2.32 14.62 0.12
N GLY A 185 -3.57 14.24 0.44
CA GLY A 185 -4.68 15.19 0.61
C GLY A 185 -4.40 16.21 1.69
N TYR A 186 -3.78 15.78 2.80
CA TYR A 186 -3.36 16.67 3.86
C TYR A 186 -2.23 17.61 3.44
N PHE A 187 -1.19 17.11 2.77
CA PHE A 187 -0.04 17.95 2.39
C PHE A 187 -0.33 18.92 1.24
N LEU A 188 -1.22 18.55 0.31
CA LEU A 188 -1.64 19.38 -0.83
C LEU A 188 -2.96 20.13 -0.56
N ARG A 189 -3.39 20.20 0.69
CA ARG A 189 -4.64 20.89 1.03
C ARG A 189 -4.56 22.38 0.83
N ASP A 190 -5.71 22.96 0.54
CA ASP A 190 -5.89 24.39 0.55
C ASP A 190 -6.05 24.89 1.99
N ARG A 191 -4.97 25.48 2.53
CA ARG A 191 -4.93 25.98 3.90
C ARG A 191 -5.84 27.18 4.16
N SER A 192 -6.35 27.85 3.12
CA SER A 192 -7.34 28.93 3.32
C SER A 192 -8.65 28.39 3.90
N TYR A 193 -8.94 27.11 3.68
CA TYR A 193 -10.13 26.42 4.17
C TYR A 193 -9.98 25.88 5.61
N ASP A 194 -8.75 25.74 6.12
CA ASP A 194 -8.47 25.23 7.47
C ASP A 194 -9.13 26.12 8.56
N ILE A 195 -9.34 27.41 8.29
CA ILE A 195 -9.86 28.41 9.25
C ILE A 195 -11.39 28.30 9.45
N GLN A 196 -12.10 27.64 8.54
CA GLN A 196 -13.57 27.65 8.51
C GLN A 196 -14.24 26.74 9.56
N ASN A 197 -13.49 25.89 10.26
CA ASN A 197 -13.98 24.98 11.31
C ASN A 197 -15.32 24.28 10.97
N LEU A 198 -15.40 23.76 9.75
CA LEU A 198 -16.63 23.15 9.23
C LEU A 198 -16.97 21.86 9.97
N THR A 199 -18.25 21.67 10.27
CA THR A 199 -18.74 20.42 10.84
C THR A 199 -18.65 19.28 9.82
N LYS A 200 -18.67 18.03 10.31
CA LYS A 200 -18.65 16.82 9.48
C LYS A 200 -19.77 16.79 8.43
N ILE A 201 -20.94 17.33 8.77
CA ILE A 201 -22.12 17.36 7.88
C ILE A 201 -21.89 18.38 6.76
N SER A 202 -21.54 19.62 7.12
CA SER A 202 -21.22 20.66 6.14
C SER A 202 -20.08 20.25 5.21
N CYS A 203 -19.04 19.60 5.73
CA CYS A 203 -17.93 19.08 4.91
C CYS A 203 -18.40 18.07 3.85
N LYS A 204 -19.38 17.21 4.19
CA LYS A 204 -19.98 16.27 3.23
C LYS A 204 -20.87 16.97 2.21
N GLU A 205 -21.62 17.99 2.61
CA GLU A 205 -22.44 18.79 1.68
C GLU A 205 -21.57 19.52 0.66
N HIS A 206 -20.47 20.12 1.10
CA HIS A 206 -19.48 20.71 0.19
C HIS A 206 -18.89 19.66 -0.76
N ALA A 207 -18.59 18.45 -0.26
CA ALA A 207 -18.13 17.34 -1.10
C ALA A 207 -19.14 16.94 -2.19
N TYR A 208 -20.44 17.11 -1.93
CA TYR A 208 -21.50 16.76 -2.87
C TYR A 208 -21.74 17.86 -3.91
N ASN A 209 -21.62 19.12 -3.48
CA ASN A 209 -21.90 20.28 -4.32
C ASN A 209 -20.73 20.71 -5.20
N ASP A 210 -19.49 20.54 -4.73
CA ASP A 210 -18.30 20.89 -5.49
C ASP A 210 -17.74 19.66 -6.20
N SER A 211 -18.01 19.60 -7.50
CA SER A 211 -17.53 18.53 -8.35
C SER A 211 -16.04 18.63 -8.67
N PHE A 212 -15.37 19.76 -8.41
CA PHE A 212 -13.97 20.05 -8.74
C PHE A 212 -13.00 19.69 -7.62
N CYS A 213 -13.34 20.02 -6.38
CA CYS A 213 -12.51 19.77 -5.21
C CYS A 213 -12.86 18.46 -4.49
N SER A 214 -11.88 17.89 -3.79
CA SER A 214 -12.07 16.77 -2.87
C SER A 214 -12.10 17.27 -1.43
N TYR A 215 -13.17 16.96 -0.72
CA TYR A 215 -13.37 17.31 0.69
C TYR A 215 -13.26 16.08 1.57
N THR A 216 -12.53 16.19 2.68
CA THR A 216 -12.32 15.08 3.61
C THR A 216 -12.36 15.60 5.04
N PHE A 217 -13.25 15.04 5.85
CA PHE A 217 -13.31 15.37 7.28
C PHE A 217 -12.27 14.57 8.06
N VAL A 218 -11.49 15.29 8.87
CA VAL A 218 -10.42 14.77 9.71
C VAL A 218 -10.73 15.10 11.17
N ASP A 219 -10.71 14.10 12.05
CA ASP A 219 -11.11 14.30 13.46
C ASP A 219 -10.00 15.02 14.26
N GLY A 220 -8.77 15.06 13.75
CA GLY A 220 -7.60 15.58 14.45
C GLY A 220 -7.00 14.54 15.40
N TYR A 221 -5.94 14.92 16.12
CA TYR A 221 -5.29 14.02 17.08
C TYR A 221 -6.31 13.60 18.14
N ALA A 222 -6.65 12.31 18.21
CA ALA A 222 -7.39 11.79 19.35
C ALA A 222 -6.43 11.85 20.56
N PRO A 223 -6.66 12.71 21.57
CA PRO A 223 -5.86 12.61 22.77
C PRO A 223 -6.04 11.21 23.35
N SER A 224 -4.92 10.58 23.71
CA SER A 224 -4.92 9.47 24.67
C SER A 224 -5.86 9.84 25.82
N ILE A 225 -6.66 8.86 26.24
CA ILE A 225 -7.80 8.80 27.19
C ILE A 225 -7.76 9.73 28.43
N ILE A 226 -6.70 10.47 28.67
CA ILE A 226 -6.39 11.20 29.90
C ILE A 226 -6.76 12.70 29.83
N ASN A 227 -7.07 13.31 28.68
CA ASN A 227 -7.54 14.70 28.65
C ASN A 227 -8.63 14.96 27.60
N GLU A 228 -9.85 15.15 28.08
CA GLU A 228 -11.09 15.48 27.36
C GLU A 228 -11.06 16.89 26.72
N LYS A 229 -10.15 17.14 25.78
CA LYS A 229 -10.39 18.17 24.77
C LYS A 229 -10.78 17.46 23.49
N SER A 230 -12.08 17.42 23.23
CA SER A 230 -12.61 17.07 21.92
C SER A 230 -11.99 18.04 20.91
N PHE A 231 -11.01 17.56 20.14
CA PHE A 231 -10.60 18.30 18.96
C PHE A 231 -11.82 18.39 18.06
N SER A 232 -12.30 19.61 17.81
CA SER A 232 -13.26 19.86 16.75
C SER A 232 -12.53 19.53 15.45
N GLY A 233 -12.85 18.38 14.86
CA GLY A 233 -12.29 17.99 13.57
C GLY A 233 -12.46 19.09 12.52
N TYR A 234 -11.61 19.07 11.49
CA TYR A 234 -11.60 20.07 10.42
C TYR A 234 -11.78 19.40 9.06
N CYS A 235 -12.29 20.18 8.11
CA CYS A 235 -12.53 19.73 6.74
C CYS A 235 -11.33 20.09 5.87
N VAL A 236 -10.67 19.08 5.32
CA VAL A 236 -9.57 19.22 4.38
C VAL A 236 -10.12 19.36 2.97
N ARG A 237 -9.90 20.52 2.34
CA ARG A 237 -10.14 20.73 0.91
C ARG A 237 -8.85 20.50 0.13
N SER A 238 -8.89 19.68 -0.91
CA SER A 238 -7.76 19.42 -1.80
C SER A 238 -8.20 19.34 -3.26
N TYR A 239 -7.27 19.52 -4.19
CA TYR A 239 -7.52 19.38 -5.64
C TYR A 239 -7.16 17.98 -6.16
N LEU A 240 -7.02 17.01 -5.26
CA LEU A 240 -6.61 15.66 -5.62
C LEU A 240 -7.71 14.90 -6.34
N ARG A 241 -7.30 14.23 -7.41
CA ARG A 241 -8.12 13.27 -8.15
C ARG A 241 -7.41 11.95 -8.27
N PHE A 242 -8.20 10.90 -8.16
CA PHE A 242 -7.75 9.54 -8.36
C PHE A 242 -8.36 9.05 -9.65
N VAL A 243 -7.51 8.46 -10.49
CA VAL A 243 -7.93 7.82 -11.73
C VAL A 243 -7.83 6.32 -11.54
N GLN A 244 -8.76 5.59 -12.14
CA GLN A 244 -8.74 4.15 -12.12
C GLN A 244 -7.58 3.65 -12.99
N SER A 245 -6.67 2.89 -12.40
CA SER A 245 -5.52 2.30 -13.09
C SER A 245 -5.85 0.87 -13.50
N ILE A 246 -6.55 0.71 -14.63
CA ILE A 246 -6.84 -0.58 -15.25
C ILE A 246 -6.20 -0.61 -16.65
N SER A 247 -5.68 -1.77 -17.05
CA SER A 247 -5.13 -1.93 -18.38
C SER A 247 -6.21 -1.74 -19.46
N PRO A 248 -5.94 -0.96 -20.53
CA PRO A 248 -6.85 -0.82 -21.66
C PRO A 248 -7.22 -2.15 -22.33
N ALA A 249 -6.39 -3.19 -22.19
CA ALA A 249 -6.69 -4.55 -22.66
C ALA A 249 -8.03 -5.09 -22.13
N PHE A 250 -8.48 -4.62 -20.96
CA PHE A 250 -9.74 -5.04 -20.33
C PHE A 250 -10.89 -4.05 -20.54
N ILE A 251 -10.62 -2.91 -21.19
CA ILE A 251 -11.61 -1.84 -21.42
C ILE A 251 -12.03 -1.82 -22.89
N ILE A 252 -11.10 -2.07 -23.81
CA ILE A 252 -11.35 -2.09 -25.25
C ILE A 252 -12.18 -3.35 -25.58
N GLU A 253 -13.35 -3.14 -26.18
CA GLU A 253 -14.21 -4.24 -26.62
C GLU A 253 -13.51 -5.10 -27.68
N ASN A 254 -13.62 -6.42 -27.55
CA ASN A 254 -13.00 -7.41 -28.44
C ASN A 254 -11.48 -7.24 -28.62
N TYR A 255 -10.77 -6.73 -27.60
CA TYR A 255 -9.32 -6.70 -27.62
C TYR A 255 -8.74 -8.11 -27.64
N ASP A 256 -7.85 -8.36 -28.60
CA ASP A 256 -7.13 -9.63 -28.71
C ASP A 256 -6.04 -9.71 -27.64
N LEU A 257 -6.27 -10.53 -26.63
CA LEU A 257 -5.35 -10.74 -25.49
C LEU A 257 -4.02 -11.38 -25.91
N SER A 258 -3.88 -11.88 -27.14
CA SER A 258 -2.59 -12.32 -27.67
C SER A 258 -1.68 -11.14 -28.06
N GLN A 259 -2.22 -9.94 -28.22
CA GLN A 259 -1.44 -8.73 -28.50
C GLN A 259 -0.64 -8.29 -27.27
N THR A 260 0.57 -7.80 -27.51
CA THR A 260 1.50 -7.34 -26.45
C THR A 260 1.45 -5.82 -26.23
N THR A 261 0.50 -5.12 -26.84
CA THR A 261 0.43 -3.64 -26.81
C THR A 261 0.01 -3.09 -25.45
N TYR A 262 -0.93 -3.76 -24.78
CA TYR A 262 -1.42 -3.45 -23.44
C TYR A 262 -1.22 -4.65 -22.50
N PRO A 263 -0.80 -4.43 -21.24
CA PRO A 263 -0.54 -5.53 -20.30
C PRO A 263 -1.84 -6.24 -19.90
N ALA A 264 -1.84 -7.58 -19.90
CA ALA A 264 -3.01 -8.39 -19.56
C ALA A 264 -2.78 -9.23 -18.29
N TRP A 265 -2.16 -8.67 -17.26
CA TRP A 265 -1.91 -9.36 -15.99
C TRP A 265 -3.20 -9.52 -15.18
N THR A 266 -3.49 -10.75 -14.77
CA THR A 266 -4.63 -11.11 -13.91
C THR A 266 -4.16 -11.96 -12.74
N GLU A 267 -4.76 -11.74 -11.58
CA GLU A 267 -4.52 -12.54 -10.38
C GLU A 267 -5.58 -13.65 -10.25
N SER A 268 -5.14 -14.88 -9.93
CA SER A 268 -6.06 -15.99 -9.66
C SER A 268 -6.91 -15.69 -8.42
N ARG A 269 -8.16 -16.15 -8.41
CA ARG A 269 -9.03 -16.00 -7.23
C ARG A 269 -8.90 -17.22 -6.31
N TRP A 270 -8.67 -16.97 -5.02
CA TRP A 270 -8.68 -18.00 -3.98
C TRP A 270 -9.76 -17.69 -2.94
N THR A 271 -10.26 -18.73 -2.26
CA THR A 271 -11.26 -18.60 -1.20
C THR A 271 -10.60 -18.49 0.17
N THR A 272 -9.68 -19.41 0.49
CA THR A 272 -8.90 -19.41 1.73
C THR A 272 -7.48 -19.90 1.45
N ILE A 273 -6.50 -19.25 2.07
CA ILE A 273 -5.11 -19.72 2.14
C ILE A 273 -4.87 -20.09 3.59
N SER A 274 -4.55 -21.35 3.86
CA SER A 274 -4.22 -21.79 5.22
C SER A 274 -3.14 -22.86 5.18
N LEU A 275 -2.17 -22.74 6.07
CA LEU A 275 -1.16 -23.76 6.32
C LEU A 275 -1.45 -24.42 7.66
N ARG A 276 -1.44 -25.76 7.71
CA ARG A 276 -1.65 -26.52 8.95
C ARG A 276 -0.61 -27.63 9.03
N LEU A 277 -0.03 -27.80 10.21
CA LEU A 277 0.87 -28.90 10.52
C LEU A 277 0.12 -29.92 11.38
N PHE A 278 0.18 -31.19 10.99
CA PHE A 278 -0.42 -32.28 11.76
C PHE A 278 0.39 -33.56 11.57
N ILE A 279 0.34 -34.43 12.58
CA ILE A 279 0.95 -35.76 12.52
C ILE A 279 -0.07 -36.70 11.87
N ILE A 280 0.38 -37.46 10.89
CA ILE A 280 -0.44 -38.45 10.19
C ILE A 280 -0.09 -39.84 10.75
N PRO A 281 -1.07 -40.67 11.16
CA PRO A 281 -0.80 -42.03 11.58
C PRO A 281 -0.28 -42.88 10.41
N THR A 282 0.42 -43.97 10.70
CA THR A 282 0.83 -44.90 9.64
C THR A 282 -0.39 -45.59 9.05
N ARG A 283 -0.32 -45.99 7.77
CA ARG A 283 -1.41 -46.73 7.10
C ARG A 283 -1.82 -47.99 7.85
N THR A 284 -0.87 -48.67 8.49
CA THR A 284 -1.16 -49.86 9.32
C THR A 284 -2.06 -49.51 10.49
N HIS A 285 -1.79 -48.40 11.20
CA HIS A 285 -2.65 -47.96 12.31
C HIS A 285 -4.05 -47.56 11.84
N GLU A 286 -4.18 -46.90 10.68
CA GLU A 286 -5.48 -46.57 10.10
C GLU A 286 -6.31 -47.84 9.80
N ILE A 287 -5.69 -48.82 9.13
CA ILE A 287 -6.35 -50.07 8.74
C ILE A 287 -6.74 -50.89 9.98
N VAL A 288 -5.84 -51.03 10.95
CA VAL A 288 -6.12 -51.77 12.18
C VAL A 288 -7.28 -51.13 12.95
N THR A 289 -7.30 -49.80 13.07
CA THR A 289 -8.37 -49.08 13.77
C THR A 289 -9.72 -49.27 13.06
N LEU A 290 -9.73 -49.21 11.72
CA LEU A 290 -10.94 -49.45 10.93
C LEU A 290 -11.47 -50.89 11.11
N ILE A 291 -10.60 -51.90 11.03
CA ILE A 291 -10.98 -53.31 11.18
C ILE A 291 -11.54 -53.58 12.58
N ILE A 292 -10.87 -53.07 13.62
CA ILE A 292 -11.33 -53.20 15.01
C ILE A 292 -12.73 -52.56 15.17
N GLY A 293 -12.93 -51.36 14.61
CA GLY A 293 -14.24 -50.69 14.64
C GLY A 293 -15.35 -51.51 13.97
N ILE A 294 -15.08 -52.09 12.79
CA ILE A 294 -16.03 -52.94 12.07
C ILE A 294 -16.38 -54.20 12.87
N LEU A 295 -15.38 -54.87 13.44
CA LEU A 295 -15.59 -56.08 14.24
C LEU A 295 -16.43 -55.81 15.50
N LEU A 296 -16.10 -54.75 16.25
CA LEU A 296 -16.88 -54.34 17.43
C LEU A 296 -18.33 -54.01 17.07
N THR A 297 -18.54 -53.37 15.92
CA THR A 297 -19.90 -53.06 15.42
C THR A 297 -20.68 -54.33 15.14
N PHE A 298 -20.09 -55.31 14.44
CA PHE A 298 -20.74 -56.59 14.15
C PHE A 298 -21.05 -57.38 15.43
N ILE A 299 -20.09 -57.46 16.35
CA ILE A 299 -20.28 -58.12 17.65
C ILE A 299 -21.42 -57.47 18.43
N SER A 300 -21.48 -56.12 18.46
CA SER A 300 -22.57 -55.40 19.12
C SER A 300 -23.93 -55.72 18.50
N PHE A 301 -24.05 -55.74 17.16
CA PHE A 301 -25.28 -56.14 16.48
C PHE A 301 -25.68 -57.59 16.79
N CYS A 302 -24.73 -58.52 16.79
CA CYS A 302 -24.98 -59.91 17.17
C CYS A 302 -25.49 -60.01 18.61
N VAL A 303 -24.80 -59.38 19.57
CA VAL A 303 -25.19 -59.37 20.99
C VAL A 303 -26.59 -58.77 21.16
N LEU A 304 -26.87 -57.63 20.52
CA LEU A 304 -28.20 -57.00 20.56
C LEU A 304 -29.28 -57.88 19.92
N PHE A 305 -28.98 -58.55 18.81
CA PHE A 305 -29.90 -59.48 18.16
C PHE A 305 -30.25 -60.62 19.11
N PHE A 306 -29.25 -61.24 19.75
CA PHE A 306 -29.46 -62.30 20.72
C PHE A 306 -30.21 -61.80 21.96
N LEU A 307 -29.83 -60.66 22.55
CA LEU A 307 -30.55 -60.06 23.68
C LEU A 307 -32.00 -59.74 23.34
N ARG A 308 -32.29 -59.22 22.15
CA ARG A 308 -33.68 -58.98 21.69
C ARG A 308 -34.46 -60.27 21.55
N TYR A 309 -33.82 -61.32 21.04
CA TYR A 309 -34.42 -62.65 20.94
C TYR A 309 -34.72 -63.22 22.34
N TYR A 310 -33.78 -63.17 23.28
CA TYR A 310 -33.94 -63.68 24.64
C TYR A 310 -34.87 -62.83 25.51
N THR A 311 -34.94 -61.51 25.32
CA THR A 311 -35.91 -60.65 26.02
C THR A 311 -37.34 -60.90 25.58
N LYS A 312 -37.57 -61.24 24.31
CA LYS A 312 -38.88 -61.70 23.83
C LYS A 312 -39.30 -63.04 24.44
N ILE A 313 -38.33 -63.89 24.81
CA ILE A 313 -38.59 -65.25 25.31
C ILE A 313 -38.65 -65.32 26.85
N SER A 314 -37.79 -64.61 27.59
CA SER A 314 -37.62 -64.87 29.03
C SER A 314 -37.12 -63.72 29.92
N LEU A 315 -36.40 -62.71 29.40
CA LEU A 315 -35.69 -61.76 30.30
C LEU A 315 -36.56 -60.67 30.94
N PHE A 316 -37.75 -60.37 30.37
CA PHE A 316 -38.70 -59.42 30.97
C PHE A 316 -40.11 -60.02 30.94
N GLN A 317 -40.35 -61.09 31.69
CA GLN A 317 -41.72 -61.41 32.06
C GLN A 317 -42.16 -60.41 33.13
N PRO A 318 -43.32 -59.74 33.00
CA PRO A 318 -43.83 -58.90 34.07
C PRO A 318 -44.01 -59.80 35.29
N SER A 319 -43.45 -59.41 36.44
CA SER A 319 -43.71 -60.09 37.69
C SER A 319 -45.21 -60.06 37.93
N SER A 320 -45.88 -61.20 37.81
CA SER A 320 -47.28 -61.34 38.17
C SER A 320 -47.41 -61.09 39.67
N SER A 321 -48.00 -59.93 40.02
CA SER A 321 -48.52 -59.61 41.35
C SER A 321 -49.65 -60.53 41.75
#